data_AF-A0A3N1ARM2-F1
#
_entry.id   AF-A0A3N1ARM2-F1
#
_cell.length_a   1.000
_cell.length_b   1.000
_cell.length_c   1.000
_cell.angle_alpha   90.00
_cell.angle_beta   90.00
_cell.angle_gamma   90.00
#
_symmetry.space_group_name_H-M   'P 1'
#
loop_
_entity.id
_entity.type
_entity.pdbx_description
1 polymer ?
#
loop_
_entity_poly.entity_id
_entity_poly.type
_entity_poly.pdbx_seq_one_letter_code
_entity_poly.pdbx_strand_id
1 'polypeptide(L)'
;MPIDTGLAKWQRQYTGTAGRVENAQVAVYLAYAAPGGHTLIDREVYLPKAWTDDPDRCAAAGVPADVEFATKLVLARRMLTRALDADTPAAWVTADEAYGGDRHLRRGLQARGIGYVLAVAKSHRVTARPVDGPRRADRLAADLPTRAWNRLPAGVGSKGSRYYDWAWIAITAPADESPGRHTLLIRRRISDGELAFYRCWSARPVPLRTLVRVAGTRWSIETCFQTGKAIGLDEPQVRRWHAWHRHVTLVMLAHAILTVIAAREHRDRTAADQTVIALTLPEIRRLFAKLITNTVHPISHWLTWSHWRRRHQARARTSHYRRRDQAIHQPASTERTRAAVLV
;
A
#
# COMPACT_ATOMS: atom_id res chain seq x y z
N MET A 1 10.12 -0.76 4.95
CA MET A 1 8.93 -0.09 4.39
C MET A 1 8.22 -1.00 3.40
N PRO A 2 7.00 -1.47 3.72
CA PRO A 2 6.10 -2.08 2.72
C PRO A 2 5.46 -1.03 1.77
N ILE A 3 5.34 -1.37 0.48
CA ILE A 3 4.64 -0.58 -0.56
C ILE A 3 3.56 -1.45 -1.20
N ASP A 4 2.36 -0.87 -1.38
CA ASP A 4 1.21 -1.53 -1.99
C ASP A 4 0.23 -0.44 -2.49
N THR A 5 -0.67 -0.83 -3.38
CA THR A 5 -1.68 0.07 -3.96
C THR A 5 -2.99 -0.04 -3.17
N GLY A 6 -3.55 1.08 -2.74
CA GLY A 6 -4.89 1.18 -2.16
C GLY A 6 -5.90 1.81 -3.13
N LEU A 7 -7.21 1.57 -2.95
CA LEU A 7 -8.28 2.09 -3.82
C LEU A 7 -9.23 2.99 -3.02
N ALA A 8 -9.66 4.14 -3.57
CA ALA A 8 -10.77 5.02 -3.12
C ALA A 8 -11.07 6.04 -4.25
N LYS A 9 -12.36 6.35 -4.71
CA LYS A 9 -13.19 6.85 -5.96
C LYS A 9 -13.06 8.08 -7.04
N TRP A 10 -12.64 7.95 -8.36
CA TRP A 10 -12.42 8.99 -9.46
C TRP A 10 -12.63 8.52 -10.94
N GLN A 11 -12.50 7.24 -11.35
CA GLN A 11 -12.80 6.76 -12.73
C GLN A 11 -13.17 5.27 -12.77
N ARG A 12 -14.03 4.85 -13.73
CA ARG A 12 -14.38 3.46 -14.03
C ARG A 12 -13.12 2.58 -14.18
N GLN A 13 -12.77 1.86 -13.12
CA GLN A 13 -11.69 0.88 -13.10
C GLN A 13 -12.15 -0.35 -12.32
N TYR A 14 -11.60 -1.52 -12.65
CA TYR A 14 -11.92 -2.76 -11.96
C TYR A 14 -11.56 -2.64 -10.48
N THR A 15 -12.57 -2.77 -9.61
CA THR A 15 -12.41 -2.67 -8.17
C THR A 15 -12.32 -4.06 -7.57
N GLY A 16 -11.16 -4.43 -6.99
CA GLY A 16 -11.03 -5.71 -6.29
C GLY A 16 -11.97 -5.86 -5.08
N THR A 17 -12.41 -4.74 -4.49
CA THR A 17 -13.34 -4.72 -3.35
C THR A 17 -14.81 -4.82 -3.74
N ALA A 18 -15.20 -4.45 -4.97
CA ALA A 18 -16.60 -4.52 -5.41
C ALA A 18 -16.83 -5.44 -6.63
N GLY A 19 -15.80 -6.11 -7.13
CA GLY A 19 -15.89 -7.09 -8.23
C GLY A 19 -16.38 -6.53 -9.57
N ARG A 20 -16.47 -5.20 -9.69
CA ARG A 20 -17.04 -4.51 -10.86
C ARG A 20 -16.30 -3.21 -11.19
N VAL A 21 -16.52 -2.72 -12.40
CA VAL A 21 -15.98 -1.44 -12.89
C VAL A 21 -16.82 -0.29 -12.31
N GLU A 22 -16.27 0.43 -11.34
CA GLU A 22 -16.90 1.58 -10.68
C GLU A 22 -16.03 2.82 -10.79
N ASN A 23 -16.63 4.01 -10.62
CA ASN A 23 -15.87 5.25 -10.45
C ASN A 23 -15.03 5.17 -9.15
N ALA A 24 -13.76 4.75 -9.30
CA ALA A 24 -12.75 4.40 -8.28
C ALA A 24 -11.51 5.35 -8.41
N GLN A 25 -11.00 6.01 -7.36
CA GLN A 25 -9.70 6.71 -7.39
C GLN A 25 -8.82 5.59 -6.94
N VAL A 26 -7.61 5.68 -7.40
CA VAL A 26 -6.61 4.74 -7.02
C VAL A 26 -5.55 5.58 -6.39
N ALA A 27 -5.00 5.09 -5.29
CA ALA A 27 -3.91 5.77 -4.63
C ALA A 27 -2.83 4.77 -4.28
N VAL A 28 -1.58 5.18 -4.45
CA VAL A 28 -0.44 4.39 -3.99
C VAL A 28 -0.16 4.83 -2.56
N TYR A 29 0.13 3.88 -1.67
CA TYR A 29 0.44 4.15 -0.28
C TYR A 29 1.79 3.56 0.10
N LEU A 30 2.55 4.29 0.90
CA LEU A 30 3.78 3.81 1.51
C LEU A 30 3.51 3.58 2.99
N ALA A 31 3.78 2.36 3.45
CA ALA A 31 3.67 2.01 4.85
C ALA A 31 5.06 1.90 5.49
N TYR A 32 5.13 2.31 6.75
CA TYR A 32 6.28 2.10 7.61
C TYR A 32 5.94 1.04 8.64
N ALA A 33 6.82 0.04 8.79
CA ALA A 33 6.62 -1.07 9.70
C ALA A 33 7.86 -1.20 10.60
N ALA A 34 7.61 -1.20 11.90
CA ALA A 34 8.58 -1.34 12.96
C ALA A 34 8.12 -2.43 13.97
N PRO A 35 8.99 -2.89 14.89
CA PRO A 35 8.60 -3.89 15.88
C PRO A 35 7.38 -3.49 16.72
N GLY A 36 7.24 -2.19 17.03
CA GLY A 36 6.12 -1.68 17.83
C GLY A 36 4.82 -1.45 17.06
N GLY A 37 4.81 -1.53 15.73
CA GLY A 37 3.61 -1.27 14.94
C GLY A 37 3.89 -0.82 13.51
N HIS A 38 2.82 -0.52 12.79
CA HIS A 38 2.88 -0.10 11.39
C HIS A 38 1.84 0.99 11.10
N THR A 39 2.19 1.92 10.21
CA THR A 39 1.32 3.03 9.79
C THR A 39 1.63 3.45 8.35
N LEU A 40 0.75 4.24 7.74
CA LEU A 40 0.96 4.87 6.45
C LEU A 40 1.79 6.17 6.63
N ILE A 41 2.82 6.36 5.80
CA ILE A 41 3.71 7.53 5.88
C ILE A 41 3.71 8.39 4.63
N ASP A 42 3.26 7.86 3.48
CA ASP A 42 3.10 8.65 2.25
C ASP A 42 1.90 8.14 1.43
N ARG A 43 1.36 9.00 0.56
CA ARG A 43 0.24 8.74 -0.35
C ARG A 43 0.46 9.45 -1.69
N GLU A 44 0.02 8.85 -2.78
CA GLU A 44 -0.11 9.51 -4.08
C GLU A 44 -1.42 9.13 -4.73
N VAL A 45 -2.14 10.10 -5.30
CA VAL A 45 -3.31 9.79 -6.14
C VAL A 45 -2.84 9.37 -7.53
N TYR A 46 -3.35 8.27 -8.03
CA TYR A 46 -3.14 7.83 -9.40
C TYR A 46 -4.17 8.49 -10.32
N LEU A 47 -3.67 9.37 -11.18
CA LEU A 47 -4.44 9.97 -12.27
C LEU A 47 -4.22 9.15 -13.55
N PRO A 48 -5.28 8.57 -14.14
CA PRO A 48 -5.18 7.92 -15.44
C PRO A 48 -4.79 8.90 -16.55
N LYS A 49 -4.17 8.41 -17.64
CA LYS A 49 -3.71 9.27 -18.75
C LYS A 49 -4.83 10.17 -19.32
N ALA A 50 -6.04 9.65 -19.43
CA ALA A 50 -7.21 10.41 -19.89
C ALA A 50 -7.61 11.61 -18.99
N TRP A 51 -7.12 11.67 -17.74
CA TRP A 51 -7.27 12.86 -16.89
C TRP A 51 -6.18 13.89 -17.18
N THR A 52 -4.93 13.45 -17.29
CA THR A 52 -3.78 14.35 -17.53
C THR A 52 -3.77 14.91 -18.94
N ASP A 53 -4.41 14.24 -19.90
CA ASP A 53 -4.61 14.72 -21.28
C ASP A 53 -5.75 15.75 -21.40
N ASP A 54 -6.43 16.10 -20.29
CA ASP A 54 -7.53 17.08 -20.22
C ASP A 54 -7.20 18.19 -19.18
N PRO A 55 -6.45 19.24 -19.58
CA PRO A 55 -5.99 20.29 -18.68
C PRO A 55 -7.14 21.04 -17.99
N ASP A 56 -8.25 21.28 -18.68
CA ASP A 56 -9.41 21.99 -18.14
C ASP A 56 -10.07 21.18 -17.02
N ARG A 57 -10.19 19.87 -17.20
CA ARG A 57 -10.69 18.96 -16.16
C ARG A 57 -9.76 18.88 -14.96
N CYS A 58 -8.44 18.83 -15.20
CA CYS A 58 -7.44 18.89 -14.13
C CYS A 58 -7.55 20.19 -13.34
N ALA A 59 -7.62 21.34 -14.02
CA ALA A 59 -7.78 22.66 -13.41
C ALA A 59 -9.09 22.75 -12.60
N ALA A 60 -10.21 22.27 -13.15
CA ALA A 60 -11.50 22.23 -12.45
C ALA A 60 -11.48 21.36 -11.17
N ALA A 61 -10.68 20.29 -11.17
CA ALA A 61 -10.45 19.44 -10.00
C ALA A 61 -9.36 20.01 -9.05
N GLY A 62 -8.66 21.08 -9.44
CA GLY A 62 -7.57 21.70 -8.69
C GLY A 62 -6.28 20.88 -8.69
N VAL A 63 -6.06 20.05 -9.71
CA VAL A 63 -4.80 19.34 -9.93
C VAL A 63 -3.72 20.36 -10.31
N PRO A 64 -2.53 20.35 -9.68
CA PRO A 64 -1.43 21.23 -10.05
C PRO A 64 -1.01 21.05 -11.52
N ALA A 65 -0.59 22.13 -12.18
CA ALA A 65 -0.30 22.16 -13.61
C ALA A 65 0.92 21.32 -14.01
N ASP A 66 1.83 21.05 -13.08
CA ASP A 66 3.03 20.23 -13.24
C ASP A 66 2.76 18.72 -13.04
N VAL A 67 1.52 18.33 -12.71
CA VAL A 67 1.17 16.92 -12.55
C VAL A 67 0.96 16.26 -13.91
N GLU A 68 1.96 15.50 -14.34
CA GLU A 68 1.90 14.64 -15.51
C GLU A 68 1.45 13.20 -15.18
N PHE A 69 1.09 12.44 -16.22
CA PHE A 69 0.80 11.02 -16.08
C PHE A 69 1.99 10.26 -15.48
N ALA A 70 1.72 9.52 -14.40
CA ALA A 70 2.68 8.63 -13.77
C ALA A 70 2.04 7.27 -13.50
N THR A 71 2.75 6.19 -13.88
CA THR A 71 2.33 4.85 -13.50
C THR A 71 2.42 4.66 -11.99
N LYS A 72 1.69 3.70 -11.43
CA LYS A 72 1.77 3.35 -10.00
C LYS A 72 3.20 3.04 -9.55
N LEU A 73 4.00 2.41 -10.42
CA LEU A 73 5.43 2.14 -10.20
C LEU A 73 6.23 3.43 -10.06
N VAL A 74 5.98 4.42 -10.93
CA VAL A 74 6.63 5.73 -10.85
C VAL A 74 6.23 6.45 -9.57
N LEU A 75 4.94 6.44 -9.20
CA LEU A 75 4.45 7.04 -7.96
C LEU A 75 5.10 6.38 -6.73
N ALA A 76 5.12 5.05 -6.65
CA ALA A 76 5.78 4.32 -5.57
C ALA A 76 7.26 4.66 -5.44
N ARG A 77 7.98 4.76 -6.58
CA ARG A 77 9.40 5.16 -6.58
C ARG A 77 9.59 6.58 -6.08
N ARG A 78 8.72 7.52 -6.48
CA ARG A 78 8.75 8.92 -6.00
C ARG A 78 8.52 8.97 -4.50
N MET A 79 7.49 8.30 -4.00
CA MET A 79 7.18 8.22 -2.56
C MET A 79 8.34 7.63 -1.75
N LEU A 80 8.92 6.53 -2.24
CA LEU A 80 10.05 5.90 -1.58
C LEU A 80 11.30 6.80 -1.60
N THR A 81 11.56 7.47 -2.71
CA THR A 81 12.65 8.44 -2.85
C THR A 81 12.48 9.58 -1.85
N ARG A 82 11.29 10.20 -1.78
CA ARG A 82 11.00 11.25 -0.79
C ARG A 82 11.21 10.78 0.65
N ALA A 83 10.72 9.59 1.00
CA ALA A 83 10.87 9.08 2.36
C ALA A 83 12.33 8.84 2.72
N LEU A 84 13.13 8.28 1.80
CA LEU A 84 14.55 8.01 2.01
C LEU A 84 15.40 9.29 2.00
N ASP A 85 15.11 10.23 1.09
CA ASP A 85 15.81 11.51 1.01
C ASP A 85 15.45 12.44 2.18
N ALA A 86 14.34 12.19 2.88
CA ALA A 86 13.97 12.80 4.16
C ALA A 86 14.56 12.04 5.38
N ASP A 87 15.58 11.21 5.17
CA ASP A 87 16.28 10.43 6.19
C ASP A 87 15.38 9.52 7.04
N THR A 88 14.23 9.09 6.50
CA THR A 88 13.36 8.17 7.24
C THR A 88 14.09 6.85 7.49
N PRO A 89 14.31 6.43 8.74
CA PRO A 89 15.16 5.27 9.03
C PRO A 89 14.62 3.97 8.43
N ALA A 90 15.27 3.42 7.42
CA ALA A 90 14.87 2.14 6.85
C ALA A 90 16.08 1.33 6.41
N ALA A 91 16.12 0.06 6.82
CA ALA A 91 17.12 -0.89 6.34
C ALA A 91 16.59 -1.79 5.22
N TRP A 92 15.26 -1.86 5.06
CA TRP A 92 14.60 -2.82 4.17
C TRP A 92 13.37 -2.26 3.48
N VAL A 93 13.15 -2.65 2.23
CA VAL A 93 11.90 -2.43 1.48
C VAL A 93 11.29 -3.75 1.02
N THR A 94 9.97 -3.86 1.09
CA THR A 94 9.22 -4.99 0.53
C THR A 94 8.01 -4.49 -0.25
N ALA A 95 7.64 -5.21 -1.29
CA ALA A 95 6.49 -4.86 -2.13
C ALA A 95 5.97 -6.10 -2.85
N ASP A 96 4.78 -5.97 -3.43
CA ASP A 96 4.14 -7.02 -4.24
C ASP A 96 4.85 -7.26 -5.60
N GLU A 97 4.28 -8.20 -6.36
CA GLU A 97 4.80 -8.65 -7.65
C GLU A 97 4.87 -7.54 -8.70
N ALA A 98 3.93 -6.59 -8.68
CA ALA A 98 3.90 -5.49 -9.65
C ALA A 98 5.13 -4.58 -9.50
N TYR A 99 5.73 -4.52 -8.30
CA TYR A 99 6.93 -3.74 -8.02
C TYR A 99 8.22 -4.52 -8.18
N GLY A 100 8.26 -5.82 -7.83
CA GLY A 100 9.53 -6.55 -7.80
C GLY A 100 10.16 -6.80 -9.16
N GLY A 101 9.36 -6.74 -10.24
CA GLY A 101 9.85 -6.76 -11.62
C GLY A 101 10.61 -5.50 -12.03
N ASP A 102 10.37 -4.35 -11.39
CA ASP A 102 10.94 -3.07 -11.81
C ASP A 102 12.44 -2.95 -11.49
N ARG A 103 13.25 -2.90 -12.54
CA ARG A 103 14.71 -2.76 -12.43
C ARG A 103 15.14 -1.43 -11.81
N HIS A 104 14.40 -0.36 -12.08
CA HIS A 104 14.79 0.97 -11.64
C HIS A 104 14.57 1.14 -10.13
N LEU A 105 13.50 0.57 -9.58
CA LEU A 105 13.27 0.45 -8.14
C LEU A 105 14.40 -0.31 -7.47
N ARG A 106 14.76 -1.51 -7.97
CA ARG A 106 15.83 -2.32 -7.38
C ARG A 106 17.18 -1.59 -7.37
N ARG A 107 17.57 -1.00 -8.50
CA ARG A 107 18.82 -0.22 -8.61
C ARG A 107 18.82 1.01 -7.72
N GLY A 108 17.69 1.72 -7.64
CA GLY A 108 17.54 2.89 -6.77
C GLY A 108 17.71 2.57 -5.28
N LEU A 109 17.24 1.38 -4.86
CA LEU A 109 17.41 0.88 -3.50
C LEU A 109 18.86 0.43 -3.23
N GLN A 110 19.44 -0.30 -4.16
CA GLN A 110 20.83 -0.75 -4.09
C GLN A 110 21.82 0.41 -3.99
N ALA A 111 21.63 1.46 -4.80
CA ALA A 111 22.46 2.66 -4.79
C ALA A 111 22.42 3.39 -3.44
N ARG A 112 21.30 3.30 -2.73
CA ARG A 112 21.11 3.85 -1.37
C ARG A 112 21.52 2.88 -0.25
N GLY A 113 22.04 1.70 -0.58
CA GLY A 113 22.40 0.68 0.40
C GLY A 113 21.20 0.01 1.11
N ILE A 114 19.99 0.18 0.59
CA ILE A 114 18.75 -0.31 1.20
C ILE A 114 18.48 -1.75 0.75
N GLY A 115 18.40 -2.67 1.70
CA GLY A 115 18.03 -4.06 1.42
C GLY A 115 16.61 -4.17 0.89
N TYR A 116 16.32 -5.20 0.08
CA TYR A 116 14.95 -5.44 -0.36
C TYR A 116 14.57 -6.92 -0.39
N VAL A 117 13.27 -7.16 -0.26
CA VAL A 117 12.59 -8.43 -0.51
C VAL A 117 11.32 -8.12 -1.29
N LEU A 118 11.40 -8.18 -2.62
CA LEU A 118 10.31 -7.81 -3.51
C LEU A 118 9.72 -9.07 -4.14
N ALA A 119 8.40 -9.24 -4.07
CA ALA A 119 7.75 -10.37 -4.71
C ALA A 119 7.92 -10.30 -6.24
N VAL A 120 8.04 -11.45 -6.89
CA VAL A 120 8.20 -11.56 -8.35
C VAL A 120 7.37 -12.72 -8.88
N ALA A 121 7.02 -12.65 -10.16
CA ALA A 121 6.28 -13.69 -10.84
C ALA A 121 6.99 -15.04 -10.76
N LYS A 122 6.24 -16.14 -10.78
CA LYS A 122 6.81 -17.50 -10.92
C LYS A 122 7.65 -17.68 -12.19
N SER A 123 7.32 -16.92 -13.24
CA SER A 123 8.03 -16.88 -14.52
C SER A 123 9.25 -15.96 -14.52
N HIS A 124 9.49 -15.21 -13.43
CA HIS A 124 10.62 -14.30 -13.30
C HIS A 124 11.93 -15.07 -13.51
N ARG A 125 12.81 -14.54 -14.36
CA ARG A 125 14.04 -15.22 -14.74
C ARG A 125 15.22 -14.70 -13.92
N VAL A 126 15.99 -15.62 -13.36
CA VAL A 126 17.22 -15.34 -12.61
C VAL A 126 18.31 -16.33 -12.98
N THR A 127 19.56 -15.92 -12.86
CA THR A 127 20.72 -16.78 -13.13
C THR A 127 21.23 -17.32 -11.80
N ALA A 128 20.97 -18.58 -11.49
CA ALA A 128 21.49 -19.22 -10.27
C ALA A 128 22.99 -19.55 -10.42
N ARG A 129 23.36 -20.13 -11.57
CA ARG A 129 24.74 -20.41 -11.97
C ARG A 129 25.01 -19.72 -13.31
N PRO A 130 26.12 -18.97 -13.47
CA PRO A 130 26.43 -18.25 -14.71
C PRO A 130 26.39 -19.14 -15.96
N VAL A 131 26.89 -20.38 -15.85
CA VAL A 131 26.96 -21.36 -16.95
C VAL A 131 25.59 -21.81 -17.47
N ASP A 132 24.55 -21.79 -16.63
CA ASP A 132 23.20 -22.26 -17.01
C ASP A 132 22.35 -21.14 -17.64
N GLY A 133 22.81 -19.89 -17.58
CA GLY A 133 22.05 -18.71 -17.97
C GLY A 133 20.78 -18.47 -17.13
N PRO A 134 19.92 -17.51 -17.53
CA PRO A 134 18.71 -17.17 -16.79
C PRO A 134 17.64 -18.28 -16.89
N ARG A 135 17.19 -18.82 -15.75
CA ARG A 135 16.08 -19.79 -15.65
C ARG A 135 14.89 -19.20 -14.89
N ARG A 136 13.68 -19.71 -15.14
CA ARG A 136 12.47 -19.30 -14.41
C ARG A 136 12.56 -19.72 -12.94
N ALA A 137 12.04 -18.88 -12.06
CA ALA A 137 12.04 -19.10 -10.61
C ALA A 137 11.32 -20.41 -10.21
N ASP A 138 10.20 -20.74 -10.86
CA ASP A 138 9.47 -21.99 -10.60
C ASP A 138 10.25 -23.25 -10.99
N ARG A 139 10.95 -23.23 -12.12
CA ARG A 139 11.84 -24.33 -12.52
C ARG A 139 13.01 -24.51 -11.57
N LEU A 140 13.59 -23.41 -11.09
CA LEU A 140 14.66 -23.47 -10.08
C LEU A 140 14.15 -24.05 -8.75
N ALA A 141 12.93 -23.71 -8.34
CA ALA A 141 12.36 -24.25 -7.11
C ALA A 141 12.01 -25.74 -7.20
N ALA A 142 11.61 -26.22 -8.39
CA ALA A 142 11.34 -27.64 -8.62
C ALA A 142 12.59 -28.52 -8.45
N ASP A 143 13.77 -27.97 -8.74
CA ASP A 143 15.05 -28.68 -8.63
C ASP A 143 15.60 -28.71 -7.18
N LEU A 144 14.93 -28.05 -6.22
CA LEU A 144 15.42 -27.96 -4.85
C LEU A 144 15.19 -29.25 -4.06
N PRO A 145 16.23 -29.80 -3.38
CA PRO A 145 16.04 -30.96 -2.52
C PRO A 145 15.23 -30.60 -1.27
N THR A 146 14.54 -31.57 -0.70
CA THR A 146 13.69 -31.39 0.51
C THR A 146 14.45 -30.69 1.66
N ARG A 147 15.73 -31.03 1.87
CA ARG A 147 16.60 -30.42 2.90
C ARG A 147 16.86 -28.92 2.72
N ALA A 148 16.57 -28.34 1.56
CA ALA A 148 16.72 -26.90 1.33
C ALA A 148 15.61 -26.07 2.01
N TRP A 149 14.51 -26.72 2.41
CA TRP A 149 13.33 -26.07 2.94
C TRP A 149 13.36 -25.99 4.47
N ASN A 150 13.06 -24.82 5.00
CA ASN A 150 13.10 -24.50 6.42
C ASN A 150 11.75 -23.95 6.86
N ARG A 151 11.12 -24.56 7.87
CA ARG A 151 9.85 -24.05 8.41
C ARG A 151 10.11 -22.85 9.31
N LEU A 152 9.59 -21.69 8.92
CA LEU A 152 9.82 -20.43 9.64
C LEU A 152 8.55 -19.57 9.71
N PRO A 153 8.35 -18.82 10.80
CA PRO A 153 7.21 -17.91 10.94
C PRO A 153 7.43 -16.61 10.14
N ALA A 154 6.45 -16.23 9.33
CA ALA A 154 6.42 -14.99 8.55
C ALA A 154 5.60 -13.88 9.25
N GLY A 155 5.89 -13.69 10.54
CA GLY A 155 5.22 -12.73 11.42
C GLY A 155 3.96 -13.26 12.11
N VAL A 156 3.52 -12.49 13.10
CA VAL A 156 2.35 -12.79 13.94
C VAL A 156 1.07 -12.44 13.17
N GLY A 157 0.15 -13.38 13.03
CA GLY A 157 -1.21 -13.16 12.56
C GLY A 157 -2.19 -13.06 13.74
N SER A 158 -3.45 -12.71 13.45
CA SER A 158 -4.53 -12.64 14.45
C SER A 158 -4.83 -13.98 15.13
N LYS A 159 -4.41 -15.10 14.54
CA LYS A 159 -4.54 -16.47 15.07
C LYS A 159 -3.19 -17.10 15.43
N GLY A 160 -2.16 -16.29 15.65
CA GLY A 160 -0.80 -16.73 15.93
C GLY A 160 0.14 -16.67 14.72
N SER A 161 1.36 -17.18 14.90
CA SER A 161 2.43 -17.11 13.89
C SER A 161 2.05 -17.80 12.59
N ARG A 162 2.25 -17.11 11.46
CA ARG A 162 1.98 -17.68 10.12
C ARG A 162 3.21 -18.47 9.66
N TYR A 163 3.13 -19.79 9.73
CA TYR A 163 4.22 -20.66 9.30
C TYR A 163 4.15 -20.95 7.80
N TYR A 164 5.33 -20.93 7.17
CA TYR A 164 5.55 -21.38 5.80
C TYR A 164 6.86 -22.15 5.73
N ASP A 165 7.02 -22.98 4.72
CA ASP A 165 8.33 -23.53 4.39
C ASP A 165 9.07 -22.54 3.48
N TRP A 166 10.33 -22.28 3.76
CA TRP A 166 11.15 -21.31 3.04
C TRP A 166 12.43 -21.94 2.51
N ALA A 167 12.78 -21.61 1.28
CA ALA A 167 14.07 -21.94 0.69
C ALA A 167 14.65 -20.68 0.03
N TRP A 168 15.95 -20.70 -0.23
CA TRP A 168 16.61 -19.61 -0.95
C TRP A 168 17.68 -20.12 -1.88
N ILE A 169 17.98 -19.36 -2.93
CA ILE A 169 19.00 -19.67 -3.92
C ILE A 169 19.84 -18.41 -4.10
N ALA A 170 21.15 -18.51 -3.93
CA ALA A 170 22.05 -17.44 -4.32
C ALA A 170 21.96 -17.27 -5.84
N ILE A 171 21.75 -16.04 -6.31
CA ILE A 171 21.69 -15.73 -7.74
C ILE A 171 22.84 -14.83 -8.11
N THR A 172 23.29 -14.96 -9.35
CA THR A 172 24.30 -14.09 -9.95
C THR A 172 23.70 -12.70 -10.12
N ALA A 173 24.43 -11.69 -9.67
CA ALA A 173 24.06 -10.30 -9.88
C ALA A 173 24.02 -10.00 -11.39
N PRO A 174 22.97 -9.35 -11.92
CA PRO A 174 23.05 -8.75 -13.24
C PRO A 174 24.19 -7.72 -13.31
N ALA A 175 24.79 -7.57 -14.49
CA ALA A 175 25.91 -6.65 -14.69
C ALA A 175 25.59 -5.19 -14.35
N ASP A 176 24.32 -4.78 -14.40
CA ASP A 176 23.85 -3.42 -14.15
C ASP A 176 23.34 -3.18 -12.71
N GLU A 177 23.38 -4.19 -11.84
CA GLU A 177 22.98 -4.10 -10.43
C GLU A 177 24.19 -4.08 -9.49
N SER A 178 24.06 -3.41 -8.34
CA SER A 178 25.18 -3.23 -7.42
C SER A 178 25.69 -4.56 -6.84
N PRO A 179 26.98 -4.64 -6.47
CA PRO A 179 27.52 -5.79 -5.76
C PRO A 179 26.79 -5.99 -4.42
N GLY A 180 26.79 -7.22 -3.92
CA GLY A 180 26.09 -7.60 -2.70
C GLY A 180 25.57 -9.03 -2.76
N ARG A 181 24.66 -9.36 -1.84
CA ARG A 181 24.03 -10.68 -1.79
C ARG A 181 22.69 -10.62 -2.51
N HIS A 182 22.69 -11.15 -3.73
CA HIS A 182 21.49 -11.36 -4.53
C HIS A 182 20.95 -12.77 -4.28
N THR A 183 19.67 -12.85 -3.94
CA THR A 183 19.05 -14.12 -3.56
C THR A 183 17.64 -14.22 -4.14
N LEU A 184 17.28 -15.38 -4.68
CA LEU A 184 15.90 -15.76 -4.91
C LEU A 184 15.37 -16.44 -3.64
N LEU A 185 14.43 -15.80 -2.94
CA LEU A 185 13.74 -16.38 -1.79
C LEU A 185 12.43 -17.01 -2.28
N ILE A 186 12.13 -18.20 -1.76
CA ILE A 186 10.99 -19.00 -2.17
C ILE A 186 10.20 -19.36 -0.91
N ARG A 187 8.90 -19.09 -0.95
CA ARG A 187 7.95 -19.46 0.10
C ARG A 187 7.05 -20.55 -0.45
N ARG A 188 6.89 -21.64 0.31
CA ARG A 188 5.90 -22.69 0.06
C ARG A 188 4.86 -22.68 1.17
N ARG A 189 3.59 -22.62 0.79
CA ARG A 189 2.48 -22.77 1.71
C ARG A 189 2.38 -24.23 2.15
N ILE A 190 2.18 -24.43 3.46
CA ILE A 190 2.17 -25.76 4.08
C ILE A 190 0.94 -26.57 3.65
N SER A 191 -0.20 -25.92 3.47
CA SER A 191 -1.49 -26.58 3.21
C SER A 191 -1.62 -27.20 1.82
N ASP A 192 -1.15 -26.50 0.79
CA ASP A 192 -1.39 -26.84 -0.62
C ASP A 192 -0.10 -26.85 -1.46
N GLY A 193 1.05 -26.52 -0.86
CA GLY A 193 2.32 -26.45 -1.58
C GLY A 193 2.47 -25.21 -2.48
N GLU A 194 1.55 -24.24 -2.45
CA GLU A 194 1.60 -23.08 -3.33
C GLU A 194 2.89 -22.28 -3.11
N LEU A 195 3.56 -21.95 -4.23
CA LEU A 195 4.83 -21.24 -4.23
C LEU A 195 4.66 -19.74 -4.47
N ALA A 196 5.40 -18.93 -3.71
CA ALA A 196 5.61 -17.52 -3.97
C ALA A 196 7.11 -17.20 -4.01
N PHE A 197 7.50 -16.27 -4.88
CA PHE A 197 8.89 -15.98 -5.19
C PHE A 197 9.22 -14.53 -4.85
N TYR A 198 10.43 -14.29 -4.37
CA TYR A 198 10.90 -12.95 -4.04
C TYR A 198 12.33 -12.76 -4.52
N ARG A 199 12.58 -11.66 -5.21
CA ARG A 199 13.93 -11.20 -5.50
C ARG A 199 14.43 -10.38 -4.31
N CYS A 200 15.58 -10.77 -3.79
CA CYS A 200 16.16 -10.17 -2.59
C CYS A 200 17.55 -9.60 -2.89
N TRP A 201 17.88 -8.52 -2.20
CA TRP A 201 19.23 -7.97 -2.16
C TRP A 201 19.57 -7.44 -0.78
N SER A 202 20.85 -7.57 -0.41
CA SER A 202 21.42 -6.95 0.78
C SER A 202 22.89 -6.63 0.57
N ALA A 203 23.36 -5.52 1.13
CA ALA A 203 24.76 -5.11 1.03
C ALA A 203 25.72 -6.10 1.71
N ARG A 204 25.27 -6.79 2.77
CA ARG A 204 26.06 -7.76 3.55
C ARG A 204 25.27 -9.06 3.72
N PRO A 205 25.93 -10.21 3.98
CA PRO A 205 25.24 -11.45 4.31
C PRO A 205 24.24 -11.28 5.46
N VAL A 206 23.04 -11.83 5.29
CA VAL A 206 21.99 -11.86 6.30
C VAL A 206 21.41 -13.26 6.44
N PRO A 207 20.96 -13.66 7.63
CA PRO A 207 20.36 -14.98 7.81
C PRO A 207 18.97 -15.05 7.17
N LEU A 208 18.56 -16.26 6.76
CA LEU A 208 17.24 -16.51 6.14
C LEU A 208 16.08 -15.89 6.93
N ARG A 209 16.10 -16.00 8.27
CA ARG A 209 15.09 -15.43 9.17
C ARG A 209 14.88 -13.92 8.96
N THR A 210 15.91 -13.18 8.57
CA THR A 210 15.81 -11.74 8.29
C THR A 210 14.98 -11.50 7.03
N LEU A 211 15.26 -12.23 5.96
CA LEU A 211 14.49 -12.10 4.71
C LEU A 211 13.04 -12.57 4.90
N VAL A 212 12.82 -13.67 5.62
CA VAL A 212 11.49 -14.17 5.98
C VAL A 212 10.70 -13.14 6.77
N ARG A 213 11.33 -12.50 7.77
CA ARG A 213 10.72 -11.42 8.56
C ARG A 213 10.32 -10.26 7.65
N VAL A 214 11.22 -9.80 6.78
CA VAL A 214 10.94 -8.69 5.85
C VAL A 214 9.79 -9.05 4.89
N ALA A 215 9.81 -10.25 4.29
CA ALA A 215 8.70 -10.73 3.46
C ALA A 215 7.36 -10.74 4.22
N GLY A 216 7.38 -11.16 5.50
CA GLY A 216 6.21 -11.18 6.38
C GLY A 216 5.65 -9.79 6.69
N THR A 217 6.49 -8.75 6.72
CA THR A 217 6.05 -7.35 6.95
C THR A 217 5.23 -6.78 5.79
N ARG A 218 5.21 -7.42 4.61
CA ARG A 218 4.34 -7.01 3.51
C ARG A 218 2.87 -6.94 3.93
N TRP A 219 2.44 -7.82 4.84
CA TRP A 219 1.05 -7.82 5.33
C TRP A 219 0.66 -6.57 6.13
N SER A 220 1.63 -5.80 6.64
CA SER A 220 1.37 -4.60 7.41
C SER A 220 0.60 -3.55 6.62
N ILE A 221 0.79 -3.47 5.30
CA ILE A 221 0.05 -2.49 4.48
C ILE A 221 -1.43 -2.85 4.31
N GLU A 222 -1.75 -4.14 4.16
CA GLU A 222 -3.15 -4.61 4.15
C GLU A 222 -3.80 -4.31 5.52
N THR A 223 -3.07 -4.51 6.60
CA THR A 223 -3.56 -4.19 7.94
C THR A 223 -3.78 -2.68 8.11
N CYS A 224 -2.87 -1.83 7.61
CA CYS A 224 -3.07 -0.38 7.54
C CYS A 224 -4.33 -0.01 6.74
N PHE A 225 -4.63 -0.71 5.64
CA PHE A 225 -5.85 -0.44 4.89
C PHE A 225 -7.10 -0.83 5.68
N GLN A 226 -7.14 -2.01 6.29
CA GLN A 226 -8.31 -2.43 7.07
C GLN A 226 -8.58 -1.51 8.26
N THR A 227 -7.53 -1.15 9.01
CA THR A 227 -7.64 -0.24 10.15
C THR A 227 -7.85 1.20 9.73
N GLY A 228 -7.23 1.64 8.63
CA GLY A 228 -7.42 2.95 8.02
C GLY A 228 -8.86 3.19 7.57
N LYS A 229 -9.55 2.18 7.04
CA LYS A 229 -10.99 2.30 6.70
C LYS A 229 -11.84 2.63 7.91
N ALA A 230 -11.54 2.04 9.07
CA ALA A 230 -12.27 2.31 10.32
C ALA A 230 -12.10 3.75 10.86
N ILE A 231 -11.18 4.53 10.30
CA ILE A 231 -10.95 5.95 10.59
C ILE A 231 -11.16 6.84 9.36
N GLY A 232 -11.80 6.32 8.31
CA GLY A 232 -12.29 7.09 7.18
C GLY A 232 -11.38 7.13 5.94
N LEU A 233 -10.45 6.19 5.76
CA LEU A 233 -9.56 6.16 4.60
C LEU A 233 -10.31 6.00 3.26
N ASP A 234 -11.44 5.28 3.26
CA ASP A 234 -12.31 5.05 2.09
C ASP A 234 -13.61 5.88 2.10
N GLU A 235 -13.74 6.78 3.07
CA GLU A 235 -14.86 7.71 3.19
C GLU A 235 -14.76 9.04 2.41
N PRO A 236 -13.63 9.47 1.79
CA PRO A 236 -13.64 10.74 1.08
C PRO A 236 -14.59 10.68 -0.12
N GLN A 237 -15.66 11.47 -0.06
CA GLN A 237 -16.57 11.71 -1.19
C GLN A 237 -16.12 12.91 -2.04
N VAL A 238 -14.98 13.50 -1.70
CA VAL A 238 -14.47 14.73 -2.29
C VAL A 238 -13.91 14.49 -3.69
N ARG A 239 -14.20 15.45 -4.57
CA ARG A 239 -13.74 15.49 -5.96
C ARG A 239 -12.83 16.68 -6.23
N ARG A 240 -11.95 17.04 -5.31
CA ARG A 240 -10.90 18.04 -5.56
C ARG A 240 -9.58 17.52 -5.05
N TRP A 241 -8.51 17.78 -5.78
CA TRP A 241 -7.15 17.37 -5.47
C TRP A 241 -6.76 17.70 -4.03
N HIS A 242 -6.81 18.99 -3.66
CA HIS A 242 -6.47 19.43 -2.31
C HIS A 242 -7.38 18.86 -1.23
N ALA A 243 -8.67 18.70 -1.52
CA ALA A 243 -9.61 18.16 -0.55
C ALA A 243 -9.29 16.69 -0.25
N TRP A 244 -8.96 15.91 -1.29
CA TRP A 244 -8.52 14.53 -1.13
C TRP A 244 -7.24 14.43 -0.33
N HIS A 245 -6.19 15.18 -0.74
CA HIS A 245 -4.91 15.14 -0.04
C HIS A 245 -5.07 15.51 1.43
N ARG A 246 -5.81 16.58 1.75
CA ARG A 246 -6.07 17.01 3.13
C ARG A 246 -6.74 15.92 3.96
N HIS A 247 -7.85 15.36 3.46
CA HIS A 247 -8.57 14.28 4.13
C HIS A 247 -7.66 13.10 4.43
N VAL A 248 -6.96 12.60 3.42
CA VAL A 248 -6.12 11.41 3.59
C VAL A 248 -4.91 11.70 4.48
N THR A 249 -4.33 12.91 4.51
CA THR A 249 -3.29 13.23 5.53
C THR A 249 -3.85 13.21 6.94
N LEU A 250 -5.04 13.75 7.17
CA LEU A 250 -5.65 13.73 8.50
C LEU A 250 -5.94 12.30 8.96
N VAL A 251 -6.44 11.45 8.06
CA VAL A 251 -6.64 10.03 8.32
C VAL A 251 -5.31 9.33 8.63
N MET A 252 -4.27 9.56 7.83
CA MET A 252 -2.94 8.97 8.07
C MET A 252 -2.31 9.46 9.39
N LEU A 253 -2.49 10.73 9.74
CA LEU A 253 -2.04 11.29 11.02
C LEU A 253 -2.78 10.65 12.19
N ALA A 254 -4.10 10.53 12.12
CA ALA A 254 -4.90 9.83 13.12
C ALA A 254 -4.45 8.37 13.26
N HIS A 255 -4.21 7.68 12.14
CA HIS A 255 -3.67 6.32 12.14
C HIS A 255 -2.33 6.25 12.88
N ALA A 256 -1.39 7.15 12.55
CA ALA A 256 -0.07 7.19 13.18
C ALA A 256 -0.15 7.44 14.69
N ILE A 257 -1.02 8.34 15.15
CA ILE A 257 -1.25 8.59 16.57
C ILE A 257 -1.74 7.32 17.26
N LEU A 258 -2.76 6.65 16.72
CA LEU A 258 -3.29 5.40 17.27
C LEU A 258 -2.22 4.30 17.32
N THR A 259 -1.42 4.17 16.26
CA THR A 259 -0.29 3.22 16.22
C THR A 259 0.75 3.52 17.29
N VAL A 260 1.09 4.79 17.52
CA VAL A 260 2.08 5.17 18.55
C VAL A 260 1.53 4.91 19.95
N ILE A 261 0.25 5.19 20.21
CA ILE A 261 -0.38 4.88 21.50
C ILE A 261 -0.37 3.37 21.74
N ALA A 262 -0.75 2.56 20.73
CA ALA A 262 -0.71 1.09 20.83
C ALA A 262 0.72 0.57 21.10
N ALA A 263 1.72 1.14 20.41
CA ALA A 263 3.11 0.76 20.57
C ALA A 263 3.67 1.09 21.96
N ARG A 264 3.23 2.19 22.57
CA ARG A 264 3.59 2.58 23.94
C ARG A 264 2.92 1.68 24.96
N GLU A 265 1.60 1.48 24.84
CA GLU A 265 0.87 0.57 25.71
C GLU A 265 1.50 -0.82 25.71
N HIS A 266 1.77 -1.39 24.54
CA HIS A 266 2.38 -2.72 24.45
C HIS A 266 3.76 -2.82 25.09
N ARG A 267 4.54 -1.74 25.07
CA ARG A 267 5.87 -1.66 25.71
C ARG A 267 5.77 -1.62 27.23
N ASP A 268 4.77 -0.91 27.74
CA ASP A 268 4.63 -0.62 29.17
C ASP A 268 3.87 -1.74 29.92
N ARG A 269 3.31 -2.72 29.19
CA ARG A 269 2.66 -3.90 29.78
C ARG A 269 3.62 -4.74 30.62
N THR A 270 3.15 -5.13 31.80
CA THR A 270 3.86 -6.00 32.74
C THR A 270 3.46 -7.46 32.58
N ALA A 271 4.17 -8.37 33.26
CA ALA A 271 3.82 -9.80 33.28
C ALA A 271 2.41 -10.06 33.84
N ALA A 272 1.93 -9.23 34.77
CA ALA A 272 0.58 -9.32 35.34
C ALA A 272 -0.51 -9.01 34.30
N ASP A 273 -0.21 -8.18 33.29
CA ASP A 273 -1.14 -7.76 32.24
C ASP A 273 -1.33 -8.83 31.15
N GLN A 274 -0.58 -9.94 31.16
CA GLN A 274 -0.63 -10.95 30.10
C GLN A 274 -1.93 -11.78 30.08
N THR A 275 -2.78 -11.64 31.11
CA THR A 275 -4.09 -12.30 31.19
C THR A 275 -5.15 -11.66 30.27
N VAL A 276 -4.94 -10.42 29.82
CA VAL A 276 -5.82 -9.69 28.90
C VAL A 276 -5.07 -9.42 27.60
N ILE A 277 -5.76 -9.26 26.47
CA ILE A 277 -5.13 -8.85 25.20
C ILE A 277 -4.66 -7.39 25.25
N ALA A 278 -3.60 -7.06 24.50
CA ALA A 278 -3.12 -5.68 24.33
C ALA A 278 -4.16 -4.76 23.69
N LEU A 279 -4.07 -3.45 23.96
CA LEU A 279 -4.99 -2.49 23.37
C LEU A 279 -4.83 -2.47 21.85
N THR A 280 -5.90 -2.83 21.16
CA THR A 280 -5.94 -2.83 19.69
C THR A 280 -6.24 -1.42 19.17
N LEU A 281 -5.85 -1.11 17.92
CA LEU A 281 -6.20 0.16 17.28
C LEU A 281 -7.70 0.50 17.36
N PRO A 282 -8.62 -0.45 17.07
CA PRO A 282 -10.06 -0.21 17.22
C PRO A 282 -10.49 0.19 18.64
N GLU A 283 -9.90 -0.42 19.67
CA GLU A 283 -10.24 -0.11 21.06
C GLU A 283 -9.67 1.25 21.48
N ILE A 284 -8.42 1.57 21.12
CA ILE A 284 -7.83 2.88 21.37
C ILE A 284 -8.67 3.97 20.68
N ARG A 285 -9.08 3.75 19.43
CA ARG A 285 -9.97 4.66 18.70
C ARG A 285 -11.29 4.86 19.45
N ARG A 286 -11.89 3.79 19.97
CA ARG A 286 -13.14 3.84 20.74
C ARG A 286 -12.97 4.67 22.02
N LEU A 287 -11.91 4.43 22.79
CA LEU A 287 -11.59 5.16 24.00
C LEU A 287 -11.31 6.64 23.71
N PHE A 288 -10.51 6.92 22.68
CA PHE A 288 -10.19 8.27 22.24
C PHE A 288 -11.44 9.03 21.78
N ALA A 289 -12.31 8.38 21.01
CA ALA A 289 -13.59 8.97 20.63
C ALA A 289 -14.45 9.30 21.84
N LYS A 290 -14.49 8.43 22.87
CA LYS A 290 -15.23 8.69 24.11
C LYS A 290 -14.67 9.89 24.88
N LEU A 291 -13.34 10.01 24.99
CA LEU A 291 -12.68 11.16 25.61
C LEU A 291 -13.02 12.47 24.88
N ILE A 292 -12.98 12.47 23.54
CA ILE A 292 -13.34 13.65 22.75
C ILE A 292 -14.83 13.96 22.84
N THR A 293 -15.72 12.97 22.79
CA THR A 293 -17.17 13.23 22.85
C THR A 293 -17.65 13.72 24.22
N ASN A 294 -16.85 13.49 25.27
CA ASN A 294 -17.10 14.06 26.60
C ASN A 294 -16.56 15.49 26.73
N THR A 295 -15.94 16.05 25.68
CA THR A 295 -15.61 17.47 25.64
C THR A 295 -16.90 18.26 25.48
N VAL A 296 -17.26 19.04 26.51
CA VAL A 296 -18.44 19.90 26.46
C VAL A 296 -18.16 21.04 25.50
N HIS A 297 -18.73 20.98 24.30
CA HIS A 297 -18.71 22.09 23.36
C HIS A 297 -19.87 23.05 23.64
N PRO A 298 -19.66 24.38 23.58
CA PRO A 298 -20.74 25.35 23.75
C PRO A 298 -21.79 25.21 22.63
N ILE A 299 -23.02 25.63 22.89
CA ILE A 299 -24.12 25.60 21.88
C ILE A 299 -23.71 26.31 20.58
N SER A 300 -22.92 27.39 20.68
CA SER A 300 -22.38 28.12 19.52
C SER A 300 -21.55 27.25 18.57
N HIS A 301 -20.79 26.29 19.10
CA HIS A 301 -20.03 25.32 18.30
C HIS A 301 -20.97 24.43 17.48
N TRP A 302 -21.99 23.87 18.12
CA TRP A 302 -22.98 23.01 17.46
C TRP A 302 -23.81 23.77 16.42
N LEU A 303 -24.22 25.00 16.72
CA LEU A 303 -24.92 25.85 15.76
C LEU A 303 -24.03 26.19 14.56
N THR A 304 -22.76 26.54 14.79
CA THR A 304 -21.78 26.79 13.72
C THR A 304 -21.63 25.57 12.82
N TRP A 305 -21.50 24.37 13.40
CA TRP A 305 -21.37 23.13 12.66
C TRP A 305 -22.64 22.76 11.89
N SER A 306 -23.82 22.98 12.50
CA SER A 306 -25.12 22.82 11.84
C SER A 306 -25.27 23.76 10.64
N HIS A 307 -24.88 25.03 10.77
CA HIS A 307 -24.87 26.00 9.68
C HIS A 307 -23.91 25.57 8.56
N TRP A 308 -22.70 25.13 8.89
CA TRP A 308 -21.74 24.62 7.92
C TRP A 308 -22.28 23.41 7.16
N ARG A 309 -22.84 22.43 7.86
CA ARG A 309 -23.40 21.20 7.25
C ARG A 309 -24.57 21.52 6.33
N ARG A 310 -25.52 22.36 6.76
CA ARG A 310 -26.68 22.76 5.94
C ARG A 310 -26.25 23.55 4.69
N ARG A 311 -25.25 24.43 4.81
CA ARG A 311 -24.65 25.11 3.64
C ARG A 311 -24.02 24.10 2.67
N HIS A 312 -23.34 23.08 3.18
CA HIS A 312 -22.74 22.03 2.35
C HIS A 312 -23.81 21.18 1.64
N GLN A 313 -24.86 20.76 2.35
CA GLN A 313 -26.01 20.04 1.78
C GLN A 313 -26.71 20.87 0.70
N ALA A 314 -26.92 22.17 0.93
CA ALA A 314 -27.49 23.06 -0.07
C ALA A 314 -26.63 23.12 -1.35
N ARG A 315 -25.30 23.25 -1.22
CA ARG A 315 -24.38 23.21 -2.38
C ARG A 315 -24.42 21.88 -3.12
N ALA A 316 -24.46 20.76 -2.41
CA ALA A 316 -24.59 19.43 -3.01
C ALA A 316 -25.92 19.29 -3.77
N ARG A 317 -27.03 19.75 -3.19
CA ARG A 317 -28.35 19.79 -3.83
C ARG A 317 -28.33 20.60 -5.13
N THR A 318 -27.76 21.81 -5.10
CA THR A 318 -27.61 22.65 -6.30
C THR A 318 -26.77 21.97 -7.38
N SER A 319 -25.68 21.28 -7.01
CA SER A 319 -24.87 20.53 -7.98
C SER A 319 -25.63 19.34 -8.58
N HIS A 320 -26.47 18.67 -7.80
CA HIS A 320 -27.33 17.60 -8.30
C HIS A 320 -28.38 18.11 -9.28
N TYR A 321 -29.00 19.25 -9.00
CA TYR A 321 -29.95 19.89 -9.92
C TYR A 321 -29.28 20.28 -11.24
N ARG A 322 -28.15 20.99 -11.19
CA ARG A 322 -27.39 21.34 -12.41
C ARG A 322 -27.02 20.13 -13.26
N ARG A 323 -26.64 19.01 -12.63
CA ARG A 323 -26.31 17.76 -13.35
C ARG A 323 -27.56 17.13 -13.99
N ARG A 324 -28.72 17.16 -13.31
CA ARG A 324 -29.99 16.70 -13.89
C ARG A 324 -30.40 17.58 -15.06
N ASP A 325 -30.28 18.89 -14.93
CA ASP A 325 -30.62 19.85 -15.99
C ASP A 325 -29.73 19.66 -17.22
N GLN A 326 -28.41 19.51 -17.04
CA GLN A 326 -27.48 19.20 -18.13
C GLN A 326 -27.82 17.88 -18.83
N ALA A 327 -28.20 16.84 -18.09
CA ALA A 327 -28.60 15.56 -18.66
C ALA A 327 -29.95 15.63 -19.43
N ILE A 328 -30.83 16.56 -19.06
CA ILE A 328 -32.09 16.81 -19.75
C ILE A 328 -31.87 17.61 -21.06
N HIS A 329 -30.93 18.56 -21.05
CA HIS A 329 -30.72 19.48 -22.18
C HIS A 329 -29.63 19.02 -23.18
N GLN A 330 -28.83 18.01 -22.85
CA GLN A 330 -27.91 17.31 -23.76
C GLN A 330 -28.13 15.79 -23.64
N PRO A 331 -29.20 15.24 -24.22
CA PRO A 331 -29.33 13.79 -24.33
C PRO A 331 -28.18 13.25 -25.19
N ALA A 332 -27.53 12.19 -24.73
CA ALA A 332 -26.39 11.57 -25.43
C ALA A 332 -26.78 11.23 -26.87
N SER A 333 -25.99 11.70 -27.85
CA SER A 333 -26.10 11.28 -29.25
C SER A 333 -25.88 9.76 -29.32
N THR A 334 -26.94 9.05 -29.68
CA THR A 334 -26.97 7.60 -29.86
C THR A 334 -26.19 7.20 -31.10
N GLU A 335 -24.86 7.22 -31.06
CA GLU A 335 -24.03 6.52 -32.07
C GLU A 335 -22.58 6.40 -31.59
N ARG A 336 -22.23 5.28 -30.95
CA ARG A 336 -20.90 4.65 -31.07
C ARG A 336 -21.04 3.15 -30.94
N THR A 337 -21.05 2.52 -32.11
CA THR A 337 -20.59 1.18 -32.47
C THR A 337 -19.94 0.41 -31.32
N ARG A 338 -20.55 -0.74 -30.98
CA ARG A 338 -19.89 -1.84 -30.26
C ARG A 338 -18.64 -2.25 -31.06
N ALA A 339 -17.47 -1.88 -30.60
CA ALA A 339 -16.23 -2.55 -30.94
C ALA A 339 -15.76 -3.33 -29.71
N ALA A 340 -15.81 -4.65 -29.84
CA ALA A 340 -15.14 -5.57 -28.93
C ALA A 340 -13.62 -5.36 -29.01
N VAL A 341 -12.93 -5.35 -27.87
CA VAL A 341 -11.51 -5.73 -27.80
C VAL A 341 -11.31 -6.49 -26.49
N LEU A 342 -10.92 -7.76 -26.66
CA LEU A 342 -10.29 -8.62 -25.68
C LEU A 342 -8.97 -8.02 -25.17
N VAL A 343 -8.77 -8.14 -23.85
CA VAL A 343 -7.55 -8.46 -23.05
C VAL A 343 -7.56 -7.68 -21.75
#